data_AF-A0AAX2QUT9-F1
#
_entry.id   AF-A0AAX2QUT9-F1
#
_cell.length_a   1.000
_cell.length_b   1.000
_cell.length_c   1.000
_cell.angle_alpha   90.00
_cell.angle_beta   90.00
_cell.angle_gamma   90.00
#
_symmetry.space_group_name_H-M   'P 1'
#
loop_
_entity.id
_entity.type
_entity.pdbx_description
1 polymer ?
#
loop_
_entity_poly.entity_id
_entity_poly.type
_entity_poly.pdbx_seq_one_letter_code
_entity_poly.pdbx_strand_id
1 'polypeptide(L)'
;MTVNVQFRFRSGLPSMAFDNVRLRGSWDEQGRPSNGWTSHPMQRSRDEDGYDVFVARVPFPDGEIGEHFRWGIELDRPGIPDLWAIAAELDDEASSRRECSFHLQQGIGPQTYYLTWIGRLGANRVEKPNSSDGIRFSVWAPNARAISLVIADPAIGYVADDGTGTVATIGMRRTVDGFWSVETGEDDGLSDFDSMVGTPYMYRITRDDGSVAYRTDIWSLMQIGAGDFDPDGAVYHGSPGGIGRTAKLLGRLRSEAGRTSIRAGGCRRDVLG
;
A
#
# COMPACT_ATOMS: atom_id res chain seq x y z
N MET A 1 5.29 35.97 -5.35
CA MET A 1 5.91 34.63 -5.43
C MET A 1 4.79 33.60 -5.34
N THR A 2 5.03 32.36 -5.74
CA THR A 2 4.01 31.30 -5.74
C THR A 2 4.53 30.02 -5.09
N VAL A 3 3.65 29.31 -4.40
CA VAL A 3 3.85 27.96 -3.90
C VAL A 3 3.30 26.98 -4.93
N ASN A 4 4.16 26.15 -5.52
CA ASN A 4 3.71 25.15 -6.48
C ASN A 4 3.38 23.84 -5.77
N VAL A 5 2.10 23.46 -5.76
CA VAL A 5 1.65 22.23 -5.11
C VAL A 5 1.54 21.13 -6.16
N GLN A 6 2.20 20.00 -5.90
CA GLN A 6 2.09 18.82 -6.74
C GLN A 6 0.95 17.94 -6.23
N PHE A 7 0.06 17.54 -7.13
CA PHE A 7 -0.99 16.57 -6.87
C PHE A 7 -0.67 15.27 -7.60
N ARG A 8 -0.83 14.14 -6.91
CA ARG A 8 -0.55 12.81 -7.43
C ARG A 8 -1.77 11.92 -7.25
N PHE A 9 -2.09 11.15 -8.27
CA PHE A 9 -3.12 10.12 -8.22
C PHE A 9 -2.51 8.77 -8.59
N ARG A 10 -2.55 7.83 -7.63
CA ARG A 10 -2.09 6.45 -7.79
C ARG A 10 -3.27 5.50 -7.73
N SER A 11 -3.53 4.79 -8.83
CA SER A 11 -4.62 3.81 -8.90
C SER A 11 -4.30 2.51 -8.15
N GLY A 12 -3.04 2.08 -8.21
CA GLY A 12 -2.61 0.74 -7.78
C GLY A 12 -3.05 -0.38 -8.73
N LEU A 13 -3.60 -0.05 -9.90
CA LEU A 13 -4.06 -1.03 -10.89
C LEU A 13 -3.02 -1.24 -12.01
N PRO A 14 -2.69 -2.49 -12.37
CA PRO A 14 -1.61 -2.81 -13.31
C PRO A 14 -1.90 -2.43 -14.77
N SER A 15 -3.18 -2.28 -15.16
CA SER A 15 -3.58 -1.67 -16.42
C SER A 15 -4.53 -0.51 -16.14
N MET A 16 -4.09 0.71 -16.46
CA MET A 16 -4.92 1.90 -16.27
C MET A 16 -5.78 2.09 -17.51
N ALA A 17 -6.98 1.53 -17.47
CA ALA A 17 -8.08 1.87 -18.37
C ALA A 17 -8.79 3.16 -17.91
N PHE A 18 -8.00 4.13 -17.45
CA PHE A 18 -8.46 5.46 -17.09
C PHE A 18 -7.97 6.42 -18.14
N ASP A 19 -8.90 7.12 -18.76
CA ASP A 19 -8.62 8.17 -19.72
C ASP A 19 -8.96 9.53 -19.09
N ASN A 20 -8.38 10.59 -19.66
CA ASN A 20 -8.77 11.97 -19.35
C ASN A 20 -8.83 12.27 -17.84
N VAL A 21 -7.78 11.85 -17.10
CA VAL A 21 -7.69 12.06 -15.65
C VAL A 21 -7.48 13.55 -15.36
N ARG A 22 -8.30 14.11 -14.48
CA ARG A 22 -8.32 15.54 -14.15
C ARG A 22 -8.34 15.74 -12.65
N LEU A 23 -7.50 16.65 -12.19
CA LEU A 23 -7.57 17.23 -10.86
C LEU A 23 -8.72 18.24 -10.83
N ARG A 24 -9.55 18.13 -9.81
CA ARG A 24 -10.61 19.08 -9.48
C ARG A 24 -10.24 19.77 -8.18
N GLY A 25 -10.39 21.09 -8.11
CA GLY A 25 -10.00 21.85 -6.93
C GLY A 25 -10.87 23.05 -6.60
N SER A 26 -10.99 23.38 -5.32
CA SER A 26 -11.73 24.56 -4.81
C SER A 26 -10.92 25.85 -4.91
N TRP A 27 -10.35 26.11 -6.09
CA TRP A 27 -9.58 27.31 -6.41
C TRP A 27 -9.94 27.82 -7.81
N ASP A 28 -9.68 29.10 -8.08
CA ASP A 28 -9.83 29.71 -9.40
C ASP A 28 -8.59 29.48 -10.30
N GLU A 29 -8.61 29.99 -11.53
CA GLU A 29 -7.50 29.85 -12.48
C GLU A 29 -6.18 30.51 -12.00
N GLN A 30 -6.25 31.39 -11.00
CA GLN A 30 -5.10 32.05 -10.38
C GLN A 30 -4.65 31.37 -9.08
N GLY A 31 -5.26 30.24 -8.71
CA GLY A 31 -4.93 29.48 -7.51
C GLY A 31 -5.45 30.11 -6.22
N ARG A 32 -6.45 31.00 -6.29
CA ARG A 32 -7.08 31.61 -5.11
C ARG A 32 -8.30 30.79 -4.67
N PRO A 33 -8.66 30.80 -3.37
CA PRO A 33 -9.84 30.09 -2.87
C PRO A 33 -11.11 30.43 -3.65
N SER A 34 -11.87 29.40 -4.02
CA SER A 34 -13.12 29.55 -4.76
C SER A 34 -14.20 28.63 -4.23
N ASN A 35 -15.45 29.09 -4.30
CA ASN A 35 -16.63 28.26 -4.05
C ASN A 35 -16.91 27.29 -5.20
N GLY A 36 -16.41 27.59 -6.40
CA GLY A 36 -16.47 26.71 -7.57
C GLY A 36 -15.31 25.73 -7.63
N TRP A 37 -15.45 24.72 -8.49
CA TRP A 37 -14.39 23.75 -8.76
C TRP A 37 -13.80 23.96 -10.14
N THR A 38 -12.48 24.16 -10.23
CA THR A 38 -11.73 24.20 -11.49
C THR A 38 -11.21 22.82 -11.89
N SER A 39 -10.86 22.67 -13.15
CA SER A 39 -10.35 21.41 -13.75
C SER A 39 -8.93 21.61 -14.25
N HIS A 40 -8.04 20.68 -13.92
CA HIS A 40 -6.69 20.62 -14.49
C HIS A 40 -6.38 19.22 -14.99
N PRO A 41 -5.95 19.04 -16.25
CA PRO A 41 -5.54 17.73 -16.75
C PRO A 41 -4.33 17.22 -15.98
N MET A 42 -4.35 15.93 -15.61
CA MET A 42 -3.20 15.27 -15.01
C MET A 42 -2.43 14.49 -16.07
N GLN A 43 -1.10 14.59 -16.01
CA GLN A 43 -0.22 13.88 -16.93
C GLN A 43 0.20 12.54 -16.34
N ARG A 44 0.16 11.48 -17.15
CA ARG A 44 0.69 10.17 -16.76
C ARG A 44 2.22 10.24 -16.66
N SER A 45 2.77 9.65 -15.61
CA SER A 45 4.20 9.56 -15.31
C SER A 45 4.49 8.25 -14.56
N ARG A 46 5.75 8.04 -14.16
CA ARG A 46 6.18 6.97 -13.27
C ARG A 46 6.72 7.53 -11.97
N ASP A 47 6.32 6.94 -10.85
CA ASP A 47 6.82 7.27 -9.52
C ASP A 47 8.19 6.61 -9.28
N GLU A 48 8.85 6.97 -8.18
CA GLU A 48 10.20 6.48 -7.82
C GLU A 48 10.26 4.96 -7.70
N ASP A 49 9.17 4.34 -7.26
CA ASP A 49 8.98 2.91 -7.11
C ASP A 49 8.43 2.22 -8.38
N GLY A 50 8.53 2.87 -9.54
CA GLY A 50 8.26 2.30 -10.86
C GLY A 50 6.78 2.22 -11.25
N TYR A 51 5.87 2.41 -10.29
CA TYR A 51 4.43 2.41 -10.53
C TYR A 51 3.97 3.65 -11.31
N ASP A 52 2.96 3.47 -12.15
CA ASP A 52 2.35 4.59 -12.84
C ASP A 52 1.61 5.53 -11.87
N VAL A 53 1.69 6.83 -12.18
CA VAL A 53 1.07 7.90 -11.42
C VAL A 53 0.55 8.98 -12.36
N PHE A 54 -0.58 9.59 -12.05
CA PHE A 54 -1.03 10.81 -12.71
C PHE A 54 -0.63 12.02 -11.87
N VAL A 55 -0.08 13.05 -12.51
CA VAL A 55 0.49 14.22 -11.83
C VAL A 55 -0.07 15.50 -12.41
N ALA A 56 -0.48 16.42 -11.53
CA ALA A 56 -0.72 17.82 -11.86
C ALA A 56 0.09 18.71 -10.92
N ARG A 57 0.40 19.92 -11.38
CA ARG A 57 1.06 20.95 -10.58
C ARG A 57 0.24 22.22 -10.70
N VAL A 58 -0.15 22.79 -9.57
CA VAL A 58 -0.97 24.00 -9.52
C VAL A 58 -0.19 25.06 -8.73
N PRO A 59 0.08 26.24 -9.31
CA PRO A 59 0.67 27.34 -8.59
C PRO A 59 -0.38 28.06 -7.74
N PHE A 60 -0.07 28.27 -6.47
CA PHE A 60 -0.87 29.07 -5.54
C PHE A 60 -0.11 30.35 -5.19
N PRO A 61 -0.78 31.51 -5.08
CA PRO A 61 -0.13 32.73 -4.60
C PRO A 61 0.31 32.57 -3.14
N ASP A 62 1.50 33.07 -2.78
CA ASP A 62 1.99 33.01 -1.39
C ASP A 62 1.07 33.72 -0.39
N GLY A 63 0.25 34.67 -0.86
CA GLY A 63 -0.75 35.35 -0.05
C GLY A 63 -1.86 34.43 0.48
N GLU A 64 -2.02 33.25 -0.12
CA GLU A 64 -3.01 32.25 0.29
C GLU A 64 -2.42 31.21 1.27
N ILE A 65 -1.17 31.38 1.72
CA ILE A 65 -0.58 30.48 2.72
C ILE A 65 -1.43 30.51 4.00
N GLY A 66 -1.77 29.33 4.52
CA GLY A 66 -2.67 29.13 5.65
C GLY A 66 -4.10 28.76 5.23
N GLU A 67 -4.50 29.10 4.00
CA GLU A 67 -5.84 28.80 3.48
C GLU A 67 -6.08 27.30 3.33
N HIS A 68 -7.35 26.92 3.47
CA HIS A 68 -7.82 25.55 3.32
C HIS A 68 -8.34 25.32 1.91
N PHE A 69 -7.79 24.31 1.24
CA PHE A 69 -8.21 23.92 -0.10
C PHE A 69 -8.73 22.49 -0.11
N ARG A 70 -9.70 22.25 -0.99
CA ARG A 70 -10.33 20.96 -1.22
C ARG A 70 -10.06 20.53 -2.65
N TRP A 71 -9.87 19.24 -2.83
CA TRP A 71 -9.57 18.69 -4.14
C TRP A 71 -10.07 17.27 -4.28
N GLY A 72 -10.13 16.80 -5.52
CA GLY A 72 -10.43 15.43 -5.85
C GLY A 72 -10.08 15.14 -7.29
N ILE A 73 -10.42 13.95 -7.75
CA ILE A 73 -10.02 13.44 -9.06
C ILE A 73 -11.27 13.04 -9.83
N GLU A 74 -11.36 13.52 -11.07
CA GLU A 74 -12.28 13.01 -12.09
C GLU A 74 -11.50 12.21 -13.13
N LEU A 75 -12.10 11.16 -13.66
CA LEU A 75 -11.52 10.36 -14.73
C LEU A 75 -12.61 9.73 -15.59
N ASP A 76 -12.23 9.30 -16.78
CA ASP A 76 -13.12 8.59 -17.68
C ASP A 76 -12.78 7.08 -17.64
N ARG A 77 -13.81 6.24 -17.78
CA ARG A 77 -13.69 4.81 -18.09
C ARG A 77 -14.41 4.50 -19.39
N PRO A 78 -14.13 3.36 -20.04
CA PRO A 78 -14.88 2.93 -21.21
C PRO A 78 -16.40 2.98 -20.97
N GLY A 79 -17.08 3.88 -21.69
CA GLY A 79 -18.53 4.08 -21.61
C GLY A 79 -19.05 4.92 -20.43
N ILE A 80 -18.19 5.43 -19.56
CA ILE A 80 -18.60 6.26 -18.41
C ILE A 80 -17.63 7.45 -18.23
N PRO A 81 -18.00 8.66 -18.70
CA PRO A 81 -17.19 9.86 -18.48
C PRO A 81 -17.35 10.42 -17.06
N ASP A 82 -16.44 11.30 -16.66
CA ASP A 82 -16.56 12.18 -15.48
C ASP A 82 -16.82 11.44 -14.16
N LEU A 83 -16.21 10.26 -14.00
CA LEU A 83 -16.29 9.51 -12.76
C LEU A 83 -15.44 10.15 -11.67
N TRP A 84 -16.09 10.40 -10.54
CA TRP A 84 -15.42 10.85 -9.33
C TRP A 84 -14.64 9.70 -8.68
N ALA A 85 -13.32 9.83 -8.61
CA ALA A 85 -12.42 8.75 -8.21
C ALA A 85 -12.13 8.72 -6.70
N ILE A 86 -12.42 9.78 -5.95
CA ILE A 86 -12.28 9.74 -4.49
C ILE A 86 -13.37 8.82 -3.94
N ALA A 87 -12.94 7.67 -3.43
CA ALA A 87 -13.84 6.61 -2.99
C ALA A 87 -14.25 6.76 -1.51
N ALA A 88 -13.39 7.34 -0.68
CA ALA A 88 -13.65 7.51 0.74
C ALA A 88 -14.49 8.76 1.01
N GLU A 89 -15.50 8.63 1.86
CA GLU A 89 -16.22 9.76 2.44
C GLU A 89 -15.36 10.41 3.51
N LEU A 90 -15.61 11.71 3.77
CA LEU A 90 -15.03 12.39 4.93
C LEU A 90 -15.48 11.69 6.22
N ASP A 91 -14.61 11.68 7.23
CA ASP A 91 -14.92 11.19 8.57
C ASP A 91 -15.80 12.20 9.34
N ASP A 92 -16.97 12.45 8.77
CA ASP A 92 -18.05 13.30 9.27
C ASP A 92 -19.36 12.62 8.91
N GLU A 93 -20.05 12.08 9.93
CA GLU A 93 -21.29 11.31 9.78
C GLU A 93 -22.41 12.10 9.07
N ALA A 94 -22.33 13.43 9.04
CA ALA A 94 -23.29 14.29 8.36
C ALA A 94 -22.96 14.56 6.88
N SER A 95 -21.83 14.05 6.38
CA SER A 95 -21.26 14.42 5.08
C SER A 95 -21.00 13.20 4.20
N SER A 96 -21.67 13.13 3.04
CA SER A 96 -21.35 12.18 1.97
C SER A 96 -20.28 12.71 1.00
N ARG A 97 -19.52 13.75 1.40
CA ARG A 97 -18.50 14.36 0.55
C ARG A 97 -17.33 13.41 0.42
N ARG A 98 -16.85 13.27 -0.80
CA ARG A 98 -15.70 12.43 -1.14
C ARG A 98 -14.62 13.33 -1.69
N GLU A 99 -13.80 13.90 -0.84
CA GLU A 99 -12.79 14.86 -1.26
C GLU A 99 -11.59 14.78 -0.33
N CYS A 100 -10.45 15.21 -0.84
CA CYS A 100 -9.26 15.41 -0.04
C CYS A 100 -9.12 16.90 0.29
N SER A 101 -8.37 17.22 1.34
CA SER A 101 -8.11 18.60 1.68
C SER A 101 -6.71 18.80 2.22
N PHE A 102 -6.23 20.04 2.15
CA PHE A 102 -4.92 20.43 2.69
C PHE A 102 -4.95 21.90 3.10
N HIS A 103 -4.07 22.27 4.02
CA HIS A 103 -3.73 23.67 4.29
C HIS A 103 -2.52 24.05 3.46
N LEU A 104 -2.59 25.15 2.72
CA LEU A 104 -1.44 25.61 1.95
C LEU A 104 -0.33 26.07 2.89
N GLN A 105 0.87 25.54 2.69
CA GLN A 105 2.04 25.85 3.51
C GLN A 105 3.27 26.06 2.62
N GLN A 106 4.21 26.85 3.10
CA GLN A 106 5.51 26.97 2.45
C GLN A 106 6.22 25.62 2.44
N GLY A 107 6.68 25.17 1.26
CA GLY A 107 7.39 23.89 1.14
C GLY A 107 6.50 22.66 1.36
N ILE A 108 5.18 22.79 1.20
CA ILE A 108 4.25 21.67 1.31
C ILE A 108 4.65 20.51 0.38
N GLY A 109 4.58 19.30 0.91
CA GLY A 109 4.83 18.08 0.14
C GLY A 109 3.72 17.79 -0.89
N PRO A 110 3.94 16.81 -1.78
CA PRO A 110 2.93 16.39 -2.74
C PRO A 110 1.65 15.90 -2.05
N GLN A 111 0.50 16.30 -2.59
CA GLN A 111 -0.82 15.82 -2.18
C GLN A 111 -1.15 14.57 -2.98
N THR A 112 -1.11 13.40 -2.34
CA THR A 112 -1.25 12.11 -3.04
C THR A 112 -2.53 11.39 -2.63
N TYR A 113 -3.37 11.05 -3.61
CA TYR A 113 -4.50 10.14 -3.41
C TYR A 113 -4.17 8.76 -3.96
N TYR A 114 -4.38 7.74 -3.13
CA TYR A 114 -4.27 6.33 -3.48
C TYR A 114 -5.66 5.73 -3.58
N LEU A 115 -6.07 5.26 -4.77
CA LEU A 115 -7.37 4.60 -4.96
C LEU A 115 -7.42 3.25 -4.24
N THR A 116 -6.30 2.52 -4.27
CA THR A 116 -6.16 1.22 -3.63
C THR A 116 -4.84 1.17 -2.85
N TRP A 117 -4.74 0.23 -1.92
CA TRP A 117 -3.50 -0.04 -1.18
C TRP A 117 -2.55 -0.99 -1.92
N ILE A 118 -2.94 -1.46 -3.11
CA ILE A 118 -2.12 -2.36 -3.94
C ILE A 118 -0.84 -1.62 -4.35
N GLY A 119 0.30 -2.29 -4.25
CA GLY A 119 1.61 -1.68 -4.51
C GLY A 119 2.18 -0.88 -3.33
N ARG A 120 1.38 -0.63 -2.27
CA ARG A 120 1.79 0.11 -1.06
C ARG A 120 1.91 -0.79 0.17
N LEU A 121 1.02 -1.75 0.32
CA LEU A 121 1.02 -2.74 1.42
C LEU A 121 1.38 -4.14 0.91
N GLY A 122 1.88 -4.97 1.81
CA GLY A 122 2.34 -6.32 1.52
C GLY A 122 3.70 -6.37 0.84
N ALA A 123 3.99 -7.53 0.25
CA ALA A 123 5.21 -7.81 -0.48
C ALA A 123 5.07 -7.41 -1.95
N ASN A 124 5.84 -6.41 -2.39
CA ASN A 124 5.74 -5.81 -3.71
C ASN A 124 7.09 -5.87 -4.44
N ARG A 125 7.05 -6.25 -5.72
CA ARG A 125 8.21 -6.18 -6.63
C ARG A 125 8.61 -4.72 -6.81
N VAL A 126 9.91 -4.45 -6.73
CA VAL A 126 10.49 -3.13 -7.00
C VAL A 126 11.32 -3.24 -8.25
N GLU A 127 10.85 -2.63 -9.34
CA GLU A 127 11.57 -2.65 -10.61
C GLU A 127 12.84 -1.80 -10.53
N LYS A 128 13.98 -2.36 -10.94
CA LYS A 128 15.25 -1.63 -10.98
C LYS A 128 15.76 -1.49 -12.41
N PRO A 129 16.01 -0.26 -12.90
CA PRO A 129 16.67 -0.07 -14.18
C PRO A 129 18.05 -0.76 -14.19
N ASN A 130 18.28 -1.63 -15.18
CA ASN A 130 19.56 -2.31 -15.41
C ASN A 130 20.06 -3.24 -14.28
N SER A 131 19.16 -3.75 -13.42
CA SER A 131 19.48 -4.72 -12.38
C SER A 131 18.38 -5.76 -12.23
N SER A 132 18.59 -6.77 -11.39
CA SER A 132 17.49 -7.62 -10.94
C SER A 132 16.48 -6.79 -10.15
N ASP A 133 15.20 -7.11 -10.33
CA ASP A 133 14.18 -6.47 -9.53
C ASP A 133 14.30 -6.93 -8.08
N GLY A 134 14.10 -5.98 -7.18
CA GLY A 134 14.10 -6.24 -5.75
C GLY A 134 12.69 -6.48 -5.22
N ILE A 135 12.60 -6.57 -3.90
CA ILE A 135 11.33 -6.66 -3.19
C ILE A 135 11.27 -5.64 -2.05
N ARG A 136 10.06 -5.15 -1.80
CA ARG A 136 9.71 -4.29 -0.67
C ARG A 136 8.58 -4.94 0.11
N PHE A 137 8.72 -4.96 1.42
CA PHE A 137 7.67 -5.35 2.35
C PHE A 137 7.18 -4.11 3.08
N SER A 138 5.86 -3.94 3.14
CA SER A 138 5.25 -2.78 3.79
C SER A 138 4.01 -3.18 4.59
N VAL A 139 3.88 -2.65 5.81
CA VAL A 139 2.72 -2.87 6.67
C VAL A 139 2.30 -1.58 7.36
N TRP A 140 1.00 -1.39 7.53
CA TRP A 140 0.46 -0.27 8.31
C TRP A 140 0.22 -0.71 9.75
N ALA A 141 0.89 -0.05 10.69
CA ALA A 141 0.84 -0.37 12.10
C ALA A 141 1.28 0.86 12.90
N PRO A 142 0.42 1.88 12.99
CA PRO A 142 0.79 3.22 13.47
C PRO A 142 1.21 3.22 14.95
N ASN A 143 0.63 2.32 15.75
CA ASN A 143 0.87 2.23 17.19
C ASN A 143 1.99 1.25 17.57
N ALA A 144 2.58 0.54 16.59
CA ALA A 144 3.70 -0.34 16.87
C ALA A 144 4.93 0.47 17.31
N ARG A 145 5.69 -0.05 18.27
CA ARG A 145 6.98 0.51 18.69
C ARG A 145 8.12 0.07 17.76
N ALA A 146 8.05 -1.17 17.26
CA ALA A 146 9.03 -1.73 16.34
C ALA A 146 8.39 -2.85 15.51
N ILE A 147 8.84 -3.01 14.26
CA ILE A 147 8.44 -4.12 13.40
C ILE A 147 9.68 -4.74 12.75
N SER A 148 9.68 -6.06 12.67
CA SER A 148 10.63 -6.81 11.87
C SER A 148 9.91 -7.72 10.89
N LEU A 149 10.43 -7.82 9.67
CA LEU A 149 10.10 -8.88 8.73
C LEU A 149 10.78 -10.16 9.21
N VAL A 150 10.03 -11.24 9.30
CA VAL A 150 10.53 -12.55 9.70
C VAL A 150 10.35 -13.50 8.53
N ILE A 151 11.46 -14.10 8.08
CA ILE A 151 11.46 -15.18 7.10
C ILE A 151 11.33 -16.49 7.86
N ALA A 152 10.29 -17.26 7.53
CA ALA A 152 10.01 -18.54 8.18
C ALA A 152 10.72 -19.69 7.44
N ASP A 153 10.96 -20.79 8.16
CA ASP A 153 11.48 -22.02 7.56
C ASP A 153 10.45 -22.60 6.58
N PRO A 154 10.74 -22.74 5.28
CA PRO A 154 9.81 -23.30 4.31
C PRO A 154 9.44 -24.76 4.57
N ALA A 155 10.24 -25.51 5.33
CA ALA A 155 9.93 -26.88 5.72
C ALA A 155 8.80 -26.95 6.78
N ILE A 156 8.53 -25.86 7.50
CA ILE A 156 7.49 -25.78 8.54
C ILE A 156 6.37 -24.83 8.10
N GLY A 157 6.76 -23.68 7.53
CA GLY A 157 5.85 -22.66 7.05
C GLY A 157 5.15 -21.89 8.17
N TYR A 158 5.69 -21.89 9.39
CA TYR A 158 5.05 -21.28 10.55
C TYR A 158 6.10 -20.76 11.54
N VAL A 159 5.77 -19.66 12.23
CA VAL A 159 6.57 -19.12 13.33
C VAL A 159 5.70 -19.05 14.57
N ALA A 160 6.14 -19.72 15.63
CA ALA A 160 5.48 -19.72 16.93
C ALA A 160 5.67 -18.40 17.68
N ASP A 161 4.90 -18.17 18.74
CA ASP A 161 4.96 -16.93 19.52
C ASP A 161 6.30 -16.73 20.25
N ASP A 162 7.03 -17.82 20.51
CA ASP A 162 8.40 -17.80 21.03
C ASP A 162 9.48 -17.52 19.95
N GLY A 163 9.08 -17.42 18.68
CA GLY A 163 9.94 -17.20 17.52
C GLY A 163 10.47 -18.47 16.86
N THR A 164 10.15 -19.66 17.37
CA THR A 164 10.55 -20.94 16.76
C THR A 164 10.01 -21.04 15.33
N GLY A 165 10.87 -21.44 14.39
CA GLY A 165 10.55 -21.48 12.96
C GLY A 165 11.09 -20.28 12.17
N THR A 166 11.73 -19.31 12.84
CA THR A 166 12.41 -18.18 12.19
C THR A 166 13.74 -18.60 11.55
N VAL A 167 13.95 -18.26 10.28
CA VAL A 167 15.23 -18.38 9.55
C VAL A 167 16.00 -17.06 9.53
N ALA A 168 15.30 -15.95 9.29
CA ALA A 168 15.91 -14.62 9.28
C ALA A 168 14.96 -13.58 9.86
N THR A 169 15.53 -12.52 10.44
CA THR A 169 14.77 -11.37 10.96
C THR A 169 15.42 -10.09 10.44
N ILE A 170 14.63 -9.26 9.78
CA ILE A 170 15.07 -8.02 9.15
C ILE A 170 14.28 -6.85 9.77
N GLY A 171 14.98 -5.87 10.32
CA GLY A 171 14.34 -4.69 10.91
C GLY A 171 13.63 -3.84 9.86
N MET A 172 12.42 -3.37 10.15
CA MET A 172 11.69 -2.45 9.28
C MET A 172 11.81 -1.02 9.81
N ARG A 173 11.91 -0.06 8.89
CA ARG A 173 11.92 1.37 9.21
C ARG A 173 10.49 1.89 9.27
N ARG A 174 10.16 2.68 10.30
CA ARG A 174 8.93 3.47 10.33
C ARG A 174 9.02 4.60 9.31
N THR A 175 8.03 4.71 8.44
CA THR A 175 7.88 5.77 7.46
C THR A 175 6.70 6.68 7.84
N VAL A 176 6.27 7.55 6.93
CA VAL A 176 5.17 8.50 7.17
C VAL A 176 3.84 7.76 7.45
N ASP A 177 2.95 8.42 8.18
CA ASP A 177 1.57 7.97 8.44
C ASP A 177 1.43 6.58 9.08
N GLY A 178 2.44 6.14 9.84
CA GLY A 178 2.40 4.88 10.58
C GLY A 178 2.67 3.63 9.75
N PHE A 179 3.20 3.81 8.53
CA PHE A 179 3.70 2.71 7.72
C PHE A 179 5.07 2.25 8.24
N TRP A 180 5.35 0.97 8.01
CA TRP A 180 6.65 0.37 8.23
C TRP A 180 7.07 -0.32 6.93
N SER A 181 8.32 -0.14 6.52
CA SER A 181 8.83 -0.76 5.31
C SER A 181 10.26 -1.27 5.46
N VAL A 182 10.58 -2.30 4.69
CA VAL A 182 11.96 -2.67 4.37
C VAL A 182 12.02 -3.03 2.89
N GLU A 183 13.07 -2.60 2.20
CA GLU A 183 13.20 -2.83 0.78
C GLU A 183 14.62 -3.21 0.34
N THR A 184 14.71 -3.57 -0.92
CA THR A 184 15.97 -3.82 -1.63
C THR A 184 17.02 -2.72 -1.40
N GLY A 185 18.24 -3.12 -1.07
CA GLY A 185 19.33 -2.22 -0.70
C GLY A 185 19.44 -1.93 0.80
N GLU A 186 18.43 -2.30 1.60
CA GLU A 186 18.52 -2.30 3.07
C GLU A 186 18.98 -3.65 3.64
N ASP A 187 18.68 -4.74 2.92
CA ASP A 187 19.12 -6.09 3.22
C ASP A 187 19.40 -6.84 1.90
N ASP A 188 20.52 -7.55 1.85
CA ASP A 188 20.98 -8.25 0.63
C ASP A 188 19.98 -9.33 0.19
N GLY A 189 19.28 -9.96 1.13
CA GLY A 189 18.24 -10.96 0.87
C GLY A 189 17.01 -10.41 0.14
N LEU A 190 16.90 -9.09 0.00
CA LEU A 190 15.78 -8.41 -0.69
C LEU A 190 16.14 -7.92 -2.10
N SER A 191 17.34 -8.25 -2.60
CA SER A 191 17.86 -7.74 -3.88
C SER A 191 17.43 -8.54 -5.11
N ASP A 192 16.92 -9.75 -4.91
CA ASP A 192 16.41 -10.61 -5.98
C ASP A 192 14.98 -11.06 -5.66
N PHE A 193 14.02 -10.45 -6.35
CA PHE A 193 12.60 -10.77 -6.23
C PHE A 193 12.31 -12.25 -6.50
N ASP A 194 12.94 -12.84 -7.53
CA ASP A 194 12.63 -14.22 -7.93
C ASP A 194 13.10 -15.22 -6.86
N SER A 195 14.19 -14.93 -6.14
CA SER A 195 14.64 -15.74 -5.00
C SER A 195 13.66 -15.73 -3.82
N MET A 196 12.82 -14.68 -3.72
CA MET A 196 11.85 -14.51 -2.65
C MET A 196 10.48 -15.11 -2.97
N VAL A 197 10.25 -15.56 -4.20
CA VAL A 197 8.98 -16.17 -4.63
C VAL A 197 8.77 -17.49 -3.89
N GLY A 198 7.62 -17.61 -3.21
CA GLY A 198 7.31 -18.78 -2.39
C GLY A 198 8.03 -18.83 -1.03
N THR A 199 8.79 -17.80 -0.65
CA THR A 199 9.37 -17.72 0.70
C THR A 199 8.27 -17.36 1.71
N PRO A 200 8.06 -18.15 2.78
CA PRO A 200 7.08 -17.82 3.80
C PRO A 200 7.61 -16.74 4.74
N TYR A 201 6.73 -15.80 5.10
CA TYR A 201 7.09 -14.71 6.01
C TYR A 201 5.94 -14.29 6.94
N MET A 202 6.32 -13.58 8.01
CA MET A 202 5.44 -12.93 8.98
C MET A 202 6.03 -11.59 9.42
N TYR A 203 5.25 -10.77 10.12
CA TYR A 203 5.75 -9.61 10.84
C TYR A 203 5.84 -9.93 12.33
N ARG A 204 7.01 -9.65 12.93
CA ARG A 204 7.17 -9.59 14.38
C ARG A 204 6.94 -8.15 14.82
N ILE A 205 5.84 -7.91 15.53
CA ILE A 205 5.38 -6.59 15.95
C ILE A 205 5.61 -6.45 17.45
N THR A 206 6.33 -5.40 17.85
CA THR A 206 6.37 -4.94 19.24
C THR A 206 5.29 -3.87 19.42
N ARG A 207 4.30 -4.17 20.26
CA ARG A 207 3.16 -3.28 20.53
C ARG A 207 3.55 -2.12 21.43
N ASP A 208 2.61 -1.19 21.59
CA ASP A 208 2.71 -0.03 22.47
C ASP A 208 2.80 -0.38 23.96
N ASP A 209 2.32 -1.55 24.39
CA ASP A 209 2.51 -2.08 25.75
C ASP A 209 3.86 -2.81 25.93
N GLY A 210 4.63 -2.98 24.84
CA GLY A 210 5.89 -3.72 24.82
C GLY A 210 5.74 -5.23 24.60
N SER A 211 4.52 -5.75 24.55
CA SER A 211 4.26 -7.14 24.17
C SER A 211 4.66 -7.39 22.72
N VAL A 212 5.00 -8.63 22.41
CA VAL A 212 5.40 -9.06 21.06
C VAL A 212 4.31 -9.94 20.47
N ALA A 213 4.14 -9.85 19.15
CA ALA A 213 3.29 -10.76 18.41
C ALA A 213 3.81 -11.03 17.01
N TYR A 214 3.63 -12.26 16.54
CA TYR A 214 3.82 -12.64 15.16
C TYR A 214 2.49 -12.52 14.43
N ARG A 215 2.47 -11.81 13.29
CA ARG A 215 1.25 -11.54 12.53
C ARG A 215 1.46 -11.81 11.06
N THR A 216 0.40 -12.33 10.45
CA THR A 216 0.35 -12.59 9.02
C THR A 216 -0.03 -11.30 8.29
N ASP A 217 0.56 -11.09 7.13
CA ASP A 217 0.47 -9.85 6.36
C ASP A 217 -0.91 -9.38 5.87
N ILE A 218 -2.10 -9.97 6.05
CA ILE A 218 -3.38 -9.56 5.38
C ILE A 218 -3.38 -9.34 3.83
N TRP A 219 -2.45 -8.59 3.22
CA TRP A 219 -2.25 -8.27 1.81
C TRP A 219 -1.46 -9.30 1.01
N SER A 220 -0.96 -10.36 1.63
CA SER A 220 -0.22 -11.41 0.92
C SER A 220 -0.97 -11.98 -0.28
N LEU A 221 -0.20 -12.31 -1.30
CA LEU A 221 -0.70 -12.92 -2.52
C LEU A 221 -1.03 -14.40 -2.36
N MET A 222 -0.38 -15.12 -1.44
CA MET A 222 -0.59 -16.55 -1.19
C MET A 222 -0.43 -16.90 0.30
N GLN A 223 -0.92 -18.06 0.70
CA GLN A 223 -0.77 -18.64 2.04
C GLN A 223 -0.18 -20.05 1.96
N ILE A 224 0.71 -20.39 2.89
CA ILE A 224 1.14 -21.76 3.18
C ILE A 224 0.20 -22.35 4.24
N GLY A 225 0.05 -23.68 4.26
CA GLY A 225 -1.00 -24.33 5.05
C GLY A 225 -2.18 -24.77 4.17
N ALA A 226 -2.53 -26.04 4.25
CA ALA A 226 -3.73 -26.59 3.61
C ALA A 226 -4.55 -27.49 4.56
N GLY A 227 -4.06 -27.69 5.80
CA GLY A 227 -4.68 -28.52 6.80
C GLY A 227 -5.66 -27.74 7.69
N ASP A 228 -5.98 -28.34 8.84
CA ASP A 228 -6.96 -27.86 9.81
C ASP A 228 -6.38 -27.72 11.22
N PHE A 229 -5.09 -28.03 11.41
CA PHE A 229 -4.43 -27.90 12.70
C PHE A 229 -4.05 -26.44 12.99
N ASP A 230 -4.55 -25.90 14.09
CA ASP A 230 -4.15 -24.60 14.63
C ASP A 230 -3.20 -24.81 15.82
N PRO A 231 -1.92 -24.40 15.73
CA PRO A 231 -1.00 -24.50 16.85
C PRO A 231 -1.26 -23.49 17.97
N ASP A 232 -2.14 -22.50 17.79
CA ASP A 232 -2.50 -21.49 18.81
C ASP A 232 -1.28 -20.83 19.47
N GLY A 233 -0.31 -20.43 18.64
CA GLY A 233 0.94 -19.78 19.08
C GLY A 233 2.04 -20.76 19.53
N ALA A 234 1.73 -22.04 19.73
CA ALA A 234 2.70 -23.05 20.17
C ALA A 234 3.62 -23.53 19.03
N VAL A 235 4.74 -24.17 19.38
CA VAL A 235 5.65 -24.76 18.40
C VAL A 235 4.96 -25.84 17.58
N TYR A 236 5.12 -25.77 16.25
CA TYR A 236 4.61 -26.76 15.31
C TYR A 236 5.75 -27.58 14.71
N HIS A 237 5.68 -28.90 14.85
CA HIS A 237 6.69 -29.85 14.32
C HIS A 237 6.22 -30.62 13.08
N GLY A 238 5.01 -30.35 12.59
CA GLY A 238 4.46 -31.01 11.42
C GLY A 238 4.93 -30.39 10.11
N SER A 239 4.44 -30.94 9.00
CA SER A 239 4.71 -30.38 7.67
C SER A 239 3.75 -29.22 7.36
N PRO A 240 4.07 -28.36 6.39
CA PRO A 240 3.20 -27.22 6.05
C PRO A 240 1.83 -27.65 5.52
N GLY A 241 1.66 -28.92 5.09
CA GLY A 241 0.37 -29.43 4.66
C GLY A 241 -0.61 -29.71 5.81
N GLY A 242 -0.13 -29.91 7.04
CA GLY A 242 -0.95 -30.24 8.20
C GLY A 242 -1.48 -29.03 8.96
N ILE A 243 -0.81 -27.88 8.86
CA ILE A 243 -1.22 -26.64 9.53
C ILE A 243 -2.36 -25.94 8.76
N GLY A 244 -3.27 -25.33 9.52
CA GLY A 244 -4.22 -24.34 9.01
C GLY A 244 -3.49 -23.20 8.31
N ARG A 245 -4.20 -22.40 7.50
CA ARG A 245 -3.60 -21.33 6.68
C ARG A 245 -2.98 -20.21 7.54
N THR A 246 -1.74 -20.37 7.98
CA THR A 246 -1.14 -19.55 9.06
C THR A 246 0.10 -18.76 8.67
N ALA A 247 0.83 -19.08 7.58
CA ALA A 247 1.86 -18.16 7.06
C ALA A 247 1.67 -17.84 5.58
N LYS A 248 2.33 -16.77 5.11
CA LYS A 248 2.04 -16.16 3.82
C LYS A 248 3.20 -16.34 2.86
N LEU A 249 2.89 -16.77 1.65
CA LEU A 249 3.82 -16.99 0.55
C LEU A 249 3.80 -15.80 -0.40
N LEU A 250 4.96 -15.44 -0.95
CA LEU A 250 5.00 -14.55 -2.10
C LEU A 250 4.46 -15.28 -3.33
N GLY A 251 3.40 -14.74 -3.95
CA GLY A 251 2.83 -15.25 -5.19
C GLY A 251 3.30 -14.46 -6.40
N ARG A 252 3.55 -15.13 -7.53
CA ARG A 252 3.67 -14.45 -8.83
C ARG A 252 2.28 -13.98 -9.27
N LEU A 253 2.05 -12.67 -9.34
CA LEU A 253 1.00 -12.14 -10.21
C LEU A 253 1.49 -12.34 -11.65
N ARG A 254 0.84 -13.25 -12.38
CA ARG A 254 1.12 -13.49 -13.81
C ARG A 254 0.83 -12.23 -14.60
N SER A 255 1.78 -11.80 -15.44
CA SER A 255 1.43 -11.01 -16.63
C SER A 255 0.63 -11.91 -17.60
N GLU A 256 -0.29 -11.28 -18.33
CA GLU A 256 -1.44 -11.85 -19.04
C GLU A 256 -1.17 -13.04 -19.98
N ALA A 257 -1.99 -14.08 -19.87
CA ALA A 257 -2.76 -14.72 -20.96
C ALA A 257 -3.19 -16.15 -20.54
N GLY A 258 -4.50 -16.39 -20.47
CA GLY A 258 -5.06 -17.75 -20.44
C GLY A 258 -5.72 -18.15 -19.11
N ARG A 259 -7.06 -18.17 -19.17
CA ARG A 259 -8.05 -18.81 -18.27
C ARG A 259 -7.47 -19.80 -17.25
N THR A 260 -7.84 -19.65 -15.97
CA THR A 260 -8.56 -20.67 -15.16
C THR A 260 -9.03 -20.03 -13.84
N SER A 261 -10.22 -20.42 -13.37
CA SER A 261 -10.92 -19.88 -12.20
C SER A 261 -10.22 -20.14 -10.86
N ILE A 262 -10.30 -19.19 -9.93
CA ILE A 262 -10.07 -19.42 -8.50
C ILE A 262 -11.40 -19.24 -7.76
N ARG A 263 -11.86 -20.28 -7.06
CA ARG A 263 -12.96 -20.19 -6.10
C ARG A 263 -12.42 -19.62 -4.79
N ALA A 264 -12.80 -18.39 -4.47
CA ALA A 264 -12.64 -17.83 -3.12
C ALA A 264 -13.73 -18.43 -2.22
N GLY A 265 -13.37 -19.39 -1.37
CA GLY A 265 -14.19 -19.80 -0.25
C GLY A 265 -14.02 -18.80 0.88
N GLY A 266 -15.11 -18.12 1.26
CA GLY A 266 -15.08 -17.07 2.28
C GLY A 266 -14.69 -17.60 3.66
N CYS A 267 -13.97 -16.80 4.43
CA CYS A 267 -13.87 -16.99 5.87
C CYS A 267 -13.85 -15.63 6.59
N ARG A 268 -14.41 -15.66 7.81
CA ARG A 268 -14.90 -14.56 8.64
C ARG A 268 -13.84 -13.52 8.98
N ARG A 269 -14.31 -12.26 9.02
CA ARG A 269 -13.64 -11.10 9.62
C ARG A 269 -13.66 -11.25 11.14
N ASP A 270 -12.50 -11.22 11.78
CA ASP A 270 -12.36 -10.66 13.12
C ASP A 270 -11.55 -9.37 13.00
N VAL A 271 -12.19 -8.28 13.43
CA VAL A 271 -11.69 -6.91 13.38
C VAL A 271 -10.69 -6.72 14.52
N LEU A 272 -9.51 -6.19 14.20
CA LEU A 272 -8.49 -5.81 15.17
C LEU A 272 -9.03 -4.64 16.00
N GLY A 273 -9.23 -4.89 17.30
CA GLY A 273 -9.26 -3.89 18.37
C GLY A 273 -8.05 -4.10 19.28
#